data_AF-A0A660NWP2-F1
#
_entry.id   AF-A0A660NWP2-F1
#
_cell.length_a   1.000
_cell.length_b   1.000
_cell.length_c   1.000
_cell.angle_alpha   90.00
_cell.angle_beta   90.00
_cell.angle_gamma   90.00
#
_symmetry.space_group_name_H-M   'P 1'
#
loop_
_entity.id
_entity.type
_entity.pdbx_description
1 polymer ?
#
loop_
_entity_poly.entity_id
_entity_poly.type
_entity_poly.pdbx_seq_one_letter_code
_entity_poly.pdbx_strand_id
1 'polypeptide(L)'
;MIKIYGMKTCPDCIAIDEQVKDNNRFAVIDIGEHVRYLKEFLRLRDNDAVFAEVRKKGYVGIPCFVLEDGTVTLNPEDVGLQKRQEYKTSCNIDGSGC
;
A
#
# COMPACT_ATOMS: atom_id res chain seq x y z
N MET A 1 -2.81 0.54 16.28
CA MET A 1 -1.83 0.09 15.27
C MET A 1 -2.26 0.59 13.91
N ILE A 2 -1.33 1.14 13.13
CA ILE A 2 -1.52 1.52 11.74
C ILE A 2 -1.51 0.25 10.88
N LYS A 3 -2.56 0.02 10.10
CA LYS A 3 -2.59 -1.12 9.17
C LYS A 3 -1.92 -0.73 7.86
N ILE A 4 -1.12 -1.65 7.31
CA ILE A 4 -0.48 -1.49 5.99
C ILE A 4 -1.00 -2.59 5.08
N TYR A 5 -1.79 -2.24 4.07
CA TYR A 5 -2.18 -3.18 3.03
C TYR A 5 -1.13 -3.14 1.91
N GLY A 6 -0.57 -4.30 1.59
CA GLY A 6 0.47 -4.43 0.58
C GLY A 6 0.51 -5.83 -0.02
N MET A 7 1.48 -6.10 -0.88
CA MET A 7 1.76 -7.44 -1.38
C MET A 7 3.27 -7.65 -1.49
N LYS A 8 3.73 -8.89 -1.23
CA LYS A 8 5.16 -9.24 -1.31
C LYS A 8 5.77 -9.16 -2.70
N THR A 9 4.94 -9.09 -3.74
CA THR A 9 5.36 -8.90 -5.14
C THR A 9 5.41 -7.43 -5.56
N CYS A 10 5.03 -6.49 -4.68
CA CYS A 10 5.11 -5.06 -4.93
C CYS A 10 6.43 -4.52 -4.38
N PRO A 11 7.30 -3.94 -5.21
CA PRO A 11 8.60 -3.44 -4.77
C PRO A 11 8.47 -2.36 -3.68
N ASP A 12 7.52 -1.43 -3.80
CA ASP A 12 7.30 -0.39 -2.79
C ASP A 12 6.88 -0.99 -1.44
N CYS A 13 6.03 -2.01 -1.45
CA CYS A 13 5.63 -2.72 -0.23
C CYS A 13 6.82 -3.39 0.45
N ILE A 14 7.72 -4.03 -0.32
CA ILE A 14 8.94 -4.64 0.24
C ILE A 14 9.80 -3.61 0.97
N ALA A 15 9.97 -2.41 0.41
CA ALA A 15 10.75 -1.36 1.08
C ALA A 15 10.08 -0.81 2.34
N ILE A 16 8.75 -0.85 2.41
CA ILE A 16 8.01 -0.49 3.62
C ILE A 16 8.12 -1.59 4.68
N ASP A 17 7.97 -2.86 4.29
CA ASP A 17 8.08 -4.02 5.19
C ASP A 17 9.44 -4.05 5.92
N GLU A 18 10.52 -3.68 5.24
CA GLU A 18 11.86 -3.54 5.85
C GLU A 18 11.93 -2.45 6.92
N GLN A 19 11.27 -1.31 6.71
CA GLN A 19 11.29 -0.17 7.64
C GLN A 19 10.44 -0.40 8.89
N VAL A 20 9.38 -1.21 8.78
CA VAL A 20 8.47 -1.50 9.89
C VAL A 20 8.76 -2.83 10.57
N LYS A 21 9.81 -3.53 10.15
CA LYS A 21 10.26 -4.76 10.78
C LYS A 21 10.51 -4.51 12.28
N ASP A 22 9.91 -5.35 13.12
CA ASP A 22 9.95 -5.26 14.58
C ASP A 22 9.31 -3.99 15.19
N ASN A 23 8.55 -3.21 14.41
CA ASN A 23 7.83 -2.04 14.89
C ASN A 23 6.34 -2.35 15.15
N ASN A 24 5.99 -2.49 16.43
CA ASN A 24 4.63 -2.82 16.87
C ASN A 24 3.57 -1.73 16.60
N ARG A 25 3.97 -0.53 16.13
CA ARG A 25 3.01 0.48 15.67
C ARG A 25 2.28 0.05 14.40
N PHE A 26 2.89 -0.85 13.61
CA PHE A 26 2.38 -1.24 12.29
C PHE A 26 1.93 -2.69 12.25
N ALA A 27 0.85 -2.95 11.51
CA ALA A 27 0.37 -4.28 11.19
C ALA A 27 0.34 -4.44 9.66
N VAL A 28 1.25 -5.24 9.13
CA VAL A 28 1.31 -5.54 7.69
C VAL A 28 0.27 -6.60 7.33
N ILE A 29 -0.52 -6.32 6.30
CA ILE A 29 -1.58 -7.18 5.76
C ILE A 29 -1.25 -7.45 4.29
N ASP A 30 -0.79 -8.67 4.01
CA ASP A 30 -0.53 -9.13 2.65
C ASP A 30 -1.85 -9.48 1.95
N ILE A 31 -2.29 -8.63 1.02
CA ILE A 31 -3.54 -8.83 0.29
C ILE A 31 -3.47 -10.02 -0.68
N GLY A 32 -2.26 -10.48 -1.01
CA GLY A 32 -2.04 -11.66 -1.84
C GLY A 32 -2.13 -12.99 -1.08
N GLU A 33 -2.08 -12.96 0.26
CA GLU A 33 -2.05 -14.17 1.08
C GLU A 33 -3.41 -14.88 1.12
N HIS A 34 -4.51 -14.11 1.17
CA HIS A 34 -5.85 -14.69 1.22
C HIS A 34 -6.92 -13.72 0.68
N VAL A 35 -7.93 -14.26 -0.03
CA VAL A 35 -9.04 -13.48 -0.62
C VAL A 35 -9.82 -12.63 0.39
N ARG A 36 -9.75 -12.96 1.68
CA ARG A 36 -10.41 -12.19 2.75
C ARG A 36 -9.75 -10.81 2.93
N TYR A 37 -8.42 -10.76 2.88
CA TYR A 37 -7.66 -9.52 3.00
C TYR A 37 -7.79 -8.68 1.73
N LEU A 38 -7.79 -9.35 0.58
CA LEU A 38 -8.11 -8.69 -0.69
C LEU A 38 -9.51 -8.06 -0.66
N LYS A 39 -10.53 -8.78 -0.17
CA LYS A 39 -11.89 -8.24 -0.04
C LYS A 39 -11.98 -7.07 0.94
N GLU A 40 -11.27 -7.13 2.06
CA GLU A 40 -11.16 -6.02 3.01
C GLU A 40 -10.55 -4.78 2.33
N PHE A 41 -9.43 -4.96 1.64
CA PHE A 41 -8.76 -3.90 0.90
C PHE A 41 -9.61 -3.33 -0.24
N LEU A 42 -10.29 -4.17 -1.04
CA LEU A 42 -11.16 -3.71 -2.13
C LEU A 42 -12.33 -2.87 -1.63
N ARG A 43 -12.93 -3.23 -0.47
CA ARG A 43 -13.97 -2.40 0.15
C ARG A 43 -13.45 -1.02 0.51
N LEU A 44 -12.21 -0.92 0.98
CA LEU A 44 -11.57 0.38 1.25
C LEU A 44 -11.27 1.12 -0.05
N ARG A 45 -10.54 0.47 -0.97
CA ARG A 45 -10.07 1.03 -2.25
C ARG A 45 -11.19 1.57 -3.12
N ASP A 46 -12.32 0.87 -3.17
CA ASP A 46 -13.38 1.21 -4.11
C ASP A 46 -14.30 2.32 -3.59
N ASN A 47 -14.27 2.61 -2.28
CA ASN A 47 -15.15 3.60 -1.63
C ASN A 47 -14.42 4.84 -1.09
N ASP A 48 -13.12 4.76 -0.81
CA ASP A 48 -12.36 5.90 -0.30
C ASP A 48 -11.85 6.81 -1.44
N ALA A 49 -12.00 8.13 -1.26
CA ALA A 49 -11.66 9.14 -2.26
C ALA A 49 -10.16 9.22 -2.56
N VAL A 50 -9.28 8.83 -1.63
CA VAL A 50 -7.82 8.85 -1.83
C VAL A 50 -7.40 7.94 -2.99
N PHE A 51 -8.21 6.94 -3.32
CA PHE A 51 -7.95 6.01 -4.43
C PHE A 51 -8.55 6.45 -5.77
N ALA A 52 -9.29 7.56 -5.84
CA ALA A 52 -9.98 7.96 -7.07
C ALA A 52 -9.02 8.08 -8.28
N GLU A 53 -7.93 8.83 -8.11
CA GLU A 53 -6.93 9.02 -9.17
C GLU A 53 -6.08 7.77 -9.42
N VAL A 54 -5.77 7.01 -8.38
CA VAL A 54 -5.04 5.74 -8.47
C VAL A 54 -5.82 4.73 -9.31
N ARG A 55 -7.11 4.57 -9.05
CA ARG A 55 -8.01 3.70 -9.81
C ARG A 55 -8.15 4.16 -11.26
N LYS A 56 -8.30 5.47 -11.49
CA LYS A 56 -8.39 6.06 -12.83
C LYS A 56 -7.18 5.74 -13.70
N LYS A 57 -5.99 5.66 -13.09
CA LYS A 57 -4.74 5.29 -13.77
C LYS A 57 -4.49 3.77 -13.86
N GLY A 58 -5.41 2.94 -13.33
CA GLY A 58 -5.28 1.49 -13.35
C GLY A 58 -4.38 0.89 -12.26
N TYR A 59 -3.92 1.70 -11.31
CA TYR A 59 -3.05 1.24 -10.23
C TYR A 59 -3.80 0.49 -9.13
N VAL A 60 -3.09 -0.37 -8.40
CA VAL A 60 -3.64 -1.12 -7.26
C VAL A 60 -3.83 -0.22 -6.04
N GLY A 61 -2.95 0.76 -5.81
CA GLY A 61 -2.99 1.65 -4.65
C GLY A 61 -2.35 1.06 -3.39
N ILE A 62 -1.23 0.36 -3.55
CA ILE A 62 -0.44 -0.17 -2.43
C ILE A 62 1.01 0.32 -2.52
N PRO A 63 1.72 0.49 -1.39
CA PRO A 63 1.25 0.29 -0.01
C PRO A 63 0.18 1.32 0.39
N CYS A 64 -0.84 0.86 1.12
CA CYS A 64 -1.92 1.68 1.67
C CYS A 64 -1.87 1.66 3.19
N PHE A 65 -1.97 2.82 3.81
CA PHE A 65 -1.87 2.99 5.25
C PHE A 65 -3.21 3.43 5.83
N VAL A 66 -3.68 2.74 6.86
CA VAL A 66 -4.90 3.09 7.61
C VAL A 66 -4.52 3.39 9.05
N LEU A 67 -4.68 4.64 9.44
CA LEU A 67 -4.40 5.13 10.78
C LEU A 67 -5.48 4.67 11.77
N GLU A 68 -5.21 4.84 13.06
CA GLU A 68 -6.10 4.36 14.13
C GLU A 68 -7.44 5.10 14.18
N ASP A 69 -7.49 6.33 13.68
CA ASP A 69 -8.70 7.15 13.56
C ASP A 69 -9.51 6.84 12.29
N GLY A 70 -9.04 5.91 11.46
CA GLY A 70 -9.65 5.54 10.19
C GLY A 70 -9.17 6.36 8.99
N THR A 71 -8.28 7.33 9.18
CA THR A 71 -7.68 8.09 8.08
C THR A 71 -6.90 7.15 7.16
N VAL A 72 -7.10 7.30 5.85
CA VAL A 72 -6.41 6.52 4.82
C VAL A 72 -5.43 7.40 4.06
N THR A 73 -4.20 6.91 3.86
CA THR A 73 -3.20 7.57 3.02
C THR A 73 -2.42 6.55 2.20
N LEU A 74 -1.92 7.00 1.06
CA LEU A 74 -1.01 6.24 0.19
C LEU A 74 0.42 6.80 0.25
N ASN A 75 0.65 7.83 1.08
CA ASN A 75 1.96 8.45 1.25
C ASN A 75 2.65 7.89 2.50
N PRO A 76 3.80 7.19 2.37
CA PRO A 76 4.54 6.67 3.52
C PRO A 76 4.96 7.73 4.53
N GLU A 77 5.22 8.96 4.08
CA GLU A 77 5.70 10.05 4.94
C GLU A 77 4.64 10.48 5.97
N ASP A 78 3.35 10.35 5.63
CA ASP A 78 2.23 10.70 6.52
C ASP A 78 2.18 9.79 7.76
N VAL A 79 2.83 8.63 7.71
CA VAL A 79 2.93 7.69 8.84
C VAL A 79 4.35 7.60 9.42
N GLY A 80 5.25 8.49 8.99
CA GLY A 80 6.63 8.56 9.45
C GLY A 80 7.56 7.53 8.82
N LEU A 81 7.23 7.04 7.61
CA LEU A 81 8.06 6.13 6.83
C LEU A 81 8.64 6.84 5.61
N GLN A 82 9.70 6.30 5.06
CA GLN A 82 10.38 6.83 3.88
C GLN A 82 9.85 6.16 2.61
N LYS A 83 9.75 6.95 1.54
CA LYS A 83 9.53 6.42 0.18
C LYS A 83 10.75 5.62 -0.27
N ARG A 84 10.51 4.57 -1.06
CA ARG A 84 11.58 3.84 -1.73
C ARG A 84 12.33 4.79 -2.69
N GLN A 85 13.66 4.70 -2.74
CA GLN A 85 14.46 5.39 -3.77
C GLN A 85 14.19 4.75 -5.15
N GLU A 86 14.03 5.57 -6.20
CA GLU A 86 13.58 5.16 -7.54
C GLU A 86 14.26 3.88 -8.08
N TYR A 87 13.47 2.92 -8.57
CA TYR A 87 13.96 1.72 -9.26
C TYR A 87 13.55 1.72 -10.75
N LYS A 88 14.43 1.15 -11.59
CA LYS A 88 14.38 1.14 -13.06
C LYS A 88 13.39 0.14 -13.70
N THR A 89 12.56 -0.57 -12.94
CA THR A 89 11.54 -1.47 -13.52
C THR A 89 10.13 -1.09 -13.11
N SER A 90 9.24 -1.10 -14.10
CA SER A 90 7.83 -0.80 -13.96
C SER A 90 7.00 -1.98 -13.45
N CYS A 91 6.01 -1.75 -12.60
CA CYS A 91 5.00 -2.77 -12.24
C CYS A 91 3.68 -2.60 -13.02
N ASN A 92 3.55 -1.49 -13.75
CA ASN A 92 2.46 -1.24 -14.67
C ASN A 92 2.43 -2.27 -15.83
N ILE A 93 1.21 -2.64 -16.24
CA ILE A 93 0.99 -3.62 -17.32
C ILE A 93 1.58 -3.12 -18.65
N ASP A 94 1.61 -1.80 -18.86
CA ASP A 94 2.13 -1.16 -20.08
C ASP A 94 3.62 -0.81 -20.02
N GLY A 95 4.31 -1.10 -18.91
CA GLY A 95 5.73 -0.82 -18.74
C GLY A 95 6.07 0.60 -18.29
N SER A 96 5.09 1.45 -17.99
CA SER A 96 5.33 2.85 -17.58
C SER A 96 5.28 3.04 -16.06
N GLY A 97 6.40 3.41 -15.42
CA GLY A 97 6.41 3.71 -13.97
C GLY A 97 6.07 2.53 -13.06
N CYS A 98 5.95 2.76 -11.74
CA CYS A 98 5.50 1.73 -10.80
C CYS A 98 4.04 1.39 -11.07
#